data_AF-A0A094INS3-F1
#
_entry.id   AF-A0A094INS3-F1
#
_cell.length_a   1.000
_cell.length_b   1.000
_cell.length_c   1.000
_cell.angle_alpha   90.00
_cell.angle_beta   90.00
_cell.angle_gamma   90.00
#
_symmetry.space_group_name_H-M   'P 1'
#
loop_
_entity.id
_entity.type
_entity.pdbx_description
1 polymer ?
#
loop_
_entity_poly.entity_id
_entity_poly.type
_entity_poly.pdbx_seq_one_letter_code
_entity_poly.pdbx_strand_id
1 'polypeptide(L)'
;MKTIISGRIFYINEEERIIGLKVKDRQTFFYLQRSLLNRIGKYLEISRFIQFVIEEEPRIYKKTKVYTVDYIIKVMAIRYRKNIVYYDIKNIKKGTKDLINSLKCKMFLDLEMSMHPYNVDKSFIQEIIQVGFYLVDENNNIIEEYNELIRPTIHPKLTKRTLKFLKITQEEINNGIEFKEFYNHFSAVVKAHKPAIIVWGRNDFLALRDSYRVNNVPTLKNRTRYINLLKLHKNFFNLKNDLGLFNAYKTYSNIENPQAHNALEDAKVTYEIFEGFKKVVNNKLKIDLSNFR
;
A
#
# COMPACT_ATOMS: atom_id res chain seq x y z
N MET A 1 -21.11 3.59 -20.71
CA MET A 1 -21.07 2.11 -20.59
C MET A 1 -19.61 1.68 -20.72
N LYS A 2 -19.02 0.89 -19.81
CA LYS A 2 -17.56 0.62 -19.88
C LYS A 2 -17.18 -0.14 -21.17
N THR A 3 -16.41 0.49 -22.06
CA THR A 3 -15.96 -0.12 -23.31
C THR A 3 -14.73 -1.01 -23.07
N ILE A 4 -14.88 -2.32 -23.32
CA ILE A 4 -13.79 -3.29 -23.21
C ILE A 4 -13.12 -3.46 -24.58
N ILE A 5 -11.80 -3.31 -24.60
CA ILE A 5 -10.96 -3.57 -25.76
C ILE A 5 -10.10 -4.80 -25.47
N SER A 6 -9.93 -5.66 -26.48
CA SER A 6 -9.04 -6.80 -26.42
C SER A 6 -8.35 -7.05 -27.76
N GLY A 7 -7.10 -7.49 -27.73
CA GLY A 7 -6.35 -7.80 -28.94
C GLY A 7 -4.88 -8.11 -28.64
N ARG A 8 -4.11 -8.37 -29.70
CA ARG A 8 -2.66 -8.50 -29.61
C ARG A 8 -2.01 -7.13 -29.75
N ILE A 9 -1.00 -6.88 -28.91
CA ILE A 9 -0.20 -5.67 -28.98
C ILE A 9 0.67 -5.73 -30.23
N PHE A 10 0.57 -4.74 -31.11
CA PHE A 10 1.44 -4.62 -32.29
C PHE A 10 2.46 -3.46 -32.17
N TYR A 11 2.24 -2.55 -31.21
CA TYR A 11 3.08 -1.37 -31.00
C TYR A 11 3.17 -1.06 -29.50
N ILE A 12 4.37 -0.71 -29.04
CA ILE A 12 4.64 -0.22 -27.68
C ILE A 12 5.60 0.95 -27.79
N ASN A 13 5.28 2.04 -27.12
CA ASN A 13 6.19 3.14 -26.85
C ASN A 13 6.07 3.47 -25.35
N GLU A 14 7.05 3.04 -24.56
CA GLU A 14 7.02 3.22 -23.11
C GLU A 14 7.26 4.67 -22.69
N GLU A 15 8.10 5.41 -23.42
CA GLU A 15 8.38 6.82 -23.16
C GLU A 15 7.12 7.68 -23.32
N GLU A 16 6.39 7.43 -24.40
CA GLU A 16 5.11 8.09 -24.69
C GLU A 16 3.92 7.45 -23.98
N ARG A 17 4.14 6.28 -23.38
CA ARG A 17 3.12 5.47 -22.71
C ARG A 17 1.96 5.10 -23.65
N ILE A 18 2.28 4.78 -24.90
CA ILE A 18 1.32 4.40 -25.93
C ILE A 18 1.45 2.91 -26.25
N ILE A 19 0.33 2.22 -26.40
CA ILE A 19 0.26 0.88 -26.99
C ILE A 19 -0.68 0.89 -28.21
N GLY A 20 -0.39 0.07 -29.22
CA GLY A 20 -1.24 -0.13 -30.38
C GLY A 20 -1.84 -1.52 -30.43
N LEU A 21 -3.15 -1.61 -30.68
CA LEU A 21 -3.87 -2.86 -30.94
C LEU A 21 -4.59 -2.80 -32.30
N LYS A 22 -4.65 -3.93 -33.00
CA LYS A 22 -5.57 -4.10 -34.14
C LYS A 22 -6.97 -4.40 -33.58
N VAL A 23 -7.91 -3.48 -33.79
CA VAL A 23 -9.31 -3.60 -33.35
C VAL A 23 -10.21 -3.43 -34.57
N LYS A 24 -11.00 -4.46 -34.91
CA LYS A 24 -11.91 -4.46 -36.08
C LYS A 24 -11.21 -3.94 -37.36
N ASP A 25 -10.05 -4.53 -37.65
CA ASP A 25 -9.17 -4.21 -38.79
C ASP A 25 -8.55 -2.81 -38.84
N ARG A 26 -8.73 -2.01 -37.78
CA ARG A 26 -8.07 -0.70 -37.64
C ARG A 26 -6.95 -0.74 -36.61
N GLN A 27 -5.84 -0.09 -36.94
CA GLN A 27 -4.80 0.22 -35.97
C GLN A 27 -5.32 1.32 -35.04
N THR A 28 -5.49 0.98 -33.77
CA THR A 28 -5.95 1.92 -32.74
C THR A 28 -4.89 2.04 -31.66
N PHE A 29 -4.65 3.27 -31.21
CA PHE A 29 -3.65 3.58 -30.20
C PHE A 29 -4.31 3.92 -28.87
N PHE A 30 -3.67 3.52 -27.78
CA PHE A 30 -4.18 3.64 -26.42
C PHE A 30 -3.10 4.22 -25.52
N TYR A 31 -3.47 5.21 -24.73
CA TYR A 31 -2.58 5.87 -23.79
C TYR A 31 -2.71 5.25 -22.41
N LEU A 32 -1.56 4.90 -21.82
CA LEU A 32 -1.42 4.38 -20.48
C LEU A 32 -1.01 5.51 -19.53
N GLN A 33 -1.77 5.73 -18.47
CA GLN A 33 -1.32 6.61 -17.40
C GLN A 33 -0.03 6.06 -16.76
N ARG A 34 0.82 6.95 -16.21
CA ARG A 34 2.13 6.54 -15.66
C ARG A 34 1.99 5.49 -14.55
N SER A 35 1.01 5.65 -13.65
CA SER A 35 0.72 4.68 -12.59
C SER A 35 0.33 3.30 -13.15
N LEU A 36 -0.45 3.28 -14.23
CA LEU A 36 -0.84 2.06 -14.92
C LEU A 36 0.37 1.38 -15.56
N LEU A 37 1.18 2.14 -16.31
CA LEU A 37 2.41 1.63 -16.94
C LEU A 37 3.39 1.07 -15.90
N ASN A 38 3.63 1.77 -14.80
CA ASN A 38 4.51 1.28 -13.73
C ASN A 38 4.06 -0.08 -13.16
N ARG A 39 2.75 -0.37 -13.20
CA ARG A 39 2.18 -1.62 -12.69
C ARG A 39 2.25 -2.77 -13.69
N ILE A 40 2.04 -2.49 -14.97
CA ILE A 40 1.85 -3.51 -16.01
C ILE A 40 2.93 -3.52 -17.10
N GLY A 41 3.83 -2.55 -17.12
CA GLY A 41 4.84 -2.34 -18.17
C GLY A 41 5.71 -3.56 -18.41
N LYS A 42 6.22 -4.19 -17.35
CA LYS A 42 6.99 -5.45 -17.45
C LYS A 42 6.22 -6.63 -18.07
N TYR A 43 4.89 -6.53 -18.16
CA TYR A 43 4.02 -7.52 -18.79
C TYR A 43 3.64 -7.13 -20.22
N LEU A 44 3.97 -5.93 -20.69
CA LEU A 44 3.78 -5.55 -22.09
C LEU A 44 4.89 -6.13 -22.94
N GLU A 45 4.51 -6.74 -24.06
CA GLU A 45 5.42 -7.21 -25.10
C GLU A 45 4.61 -7.32 -26.39
N ILE A 46 5.27 -7.14 -27.53
CA ILE A 46 4.65 -7.35 -28.84
C ILE A 46 4.07 -8.77 -28.92
N SER A 47 2.94 -8.90 -29.61
CA SER A 47 2.15 -10.14 -29.76
C SER A 47 1.46 -10.67 -28.51
N ARG A 48 1.74 -10.15 -27.30
CA ARG A 48 0.95 -10.52 -26.11
C ARG A 48 -0.50 -10.08 -26.29
N PHE A 49 -1.41 -10.93 -25.84
CA PHE A 49 -2.82 -10.60 -25.77
C PHE A 49 -3.08 -9.74 -24.53
N ILE A 50 -3.81 -8.65 -24.71
CA ILE A 50 -4.19 -7.75 -23.64
C ILE A 50 -5.68 -7.42 -23.73
N GLN A 51 -6.31 -7.27 -22.58
CA GLN A 51 -7.70 -6.83 -22.44
C GLN A 51 -7.76 -5.72 -21.39
N PHE A 52 -8.49 -4.65 -21.68
CA PHE A 52 -8.59 -3.47 -20.82
C PHE A 52 -9.87 -2.68 -21.08
N VAL A 53 -10.21 -1.78 -20.17
CA VAL A 53 -11.29 -0.80 -20.31
C VAL A 53 -10.72 0.55 -20.71
N ILE A 54 -11.41 1.27 -21.57
CA ILE A 54 -11.06 2.64 -22.00
C ILE A 54 -12.08 3.67 -21.51
N GLU A 55 -11.62 4.92 -21.42
CA GLU A 55 -12.49 6.09 -21.45
C GLU A 55 -13.13 6.22 -22.86
N GLU A 56 -14.38 6.66 -22.93
CA GLU A 56 -15.15 6.67 -24.18
C GLU A 56 -14.63 7.70 -25.18
N GLU A 57 -14.21 8.87 -24.68
CA GLU A 57 -13.76 9.98 -25.52
C GLU A 57 -12.28 9.86 -25.92
N PRO A 58 -11.96 9.83 -27.22
CA PRO A 58 -10.57 9.88 -27.67
C PRO A 58 -9.99 11.29 -27.49
N ARG A 59 -8.68 11.38 -27.40
CA ARG A 59 -7.96 12.66 -27.38
C ARG A 59 -6.74 12.63 -28.28
N ILE A 60 -6.25 13.80 -28.66
CA ILE A 60 -4.97 13.92 -29.36
C ILE A 60 -3.85 14.00 -28.31
N TYR A 61 -2.89 13.09 -28.40
CA TYR A 61 -1.67 13.10 -27.59
C TYR A 61 -0.46 13.00 -28.52
N LYS A 62 0.39 14.04 -28.50
CA LYS A 62 1.56 14.17 -29.39
C LYS A 62 1.24 13.82 -30.86
N LYS A 63 0.22 14.49 -31.42
CA LYS A 63 -0.27 14.31 -32.80
C LYS A 63 -0.89 12.94 -33.12
N THR A 64 -1.02 12.04 -32.14
CA THR A 64 -1.66 10.73 -32.31
C THR A 64 -3.03 10.73 -31.63
N LYS A 65 -4.07 10.24 -32.33
CA LYS A 65 -5.37 9.99 -31.72
C LYS A 65 -5.30 8.75 -30.83
N VAL A 66 -5.56 8.91 -29.54
CA VAL A 66 -5.48 7.85 -28.55
C VAL A 66 -6.75 7.79 -27.70
N TYR A 67 -7.10 6.60 -27.22
CA TYR A 67 -8.05 6.42 -26.13
C TYR A 67 -7.30 6.22 -24.82
N THR A 68 -7.75 6.85 -23.74
CA THR A 68 -7.14 6.63 -22.41
C THR A 68 -7.57 5.27 -21.88
N VAL A 69 -6.61 4.46 -21.45
CA VAL A 69 -6.91 3.20 -20.75
C VAL A 69 -7.26 3.52 -19.29
N ASP A 70 -8.47 3.14 -18.88
CA ASP A 70 -8.93 3.21 -17.49
C ASP A 70 -8.23 2.13 -16.66
N TYR A 71 -8.37 0.86 -17.05
CA TYR A 71 -7.70 -0.25 -16.35
C TYR A 71 -7.48 -1.51 -17.17
N ILE A 72 -6.43 -2.24 -16.81
CA ILE A 72 -6.12 -3.55 -17.39
C ILE A 72 -6.97 -4.63 -16.72
N ILE A 73 -7.59 -5.47 -17.54
CA ILE A 73 -8.30 -6.69 -17.12
C ILE A 73 -7.33 -7.88 -17.14
N LYS A 74 -6.61 -8.07 -18.25
CA LYS A 74 -5.79 -9.25 -18.49
C LYS A 74 -4.60 -8.99 -19.41
N VAL A 75 -3.47 -9.65 -19.15
CA VAL A 75 -2.31 -9.76 -20.04
C VAL A 75 -1.85 -11.22 -20.09
N MET A 76 -1.72 -11.79 -21.28
CA MET A 76 -1.30 -13.19 -21.44
C MET A 76 -0.57 -13.45 -22.76
N ALA A 77 0.32 -14.45 -22.76
CA ALA A 77 0.82 -15.06 -23.98
C ALA A 77 -0.06 -16.25 -24.36
N ILE A 78 -0.61 -16.22 -25.57
CA ILE A 78 -1.37 -17.32 -26.15
C ILE A 78 -0.38 -18.29 -26.80
N ARG A 79 -0.30 -19.52 -26.30
CA ARG A 79 0.58 -20.58 -26.83
C ARG A 79 -0.23 -21.84 -27.09
N TYR A 80 0.23 -22.66 -28.04
CA TYR A 80 -0.47 -23.87 -28.49
C TYR A 80 -0.88 -24.82 -27.36
N ARG A 81 0.03 -25.10 -26.41
CA ARG A 81 -0.24 -26.03 -25.29
C ARG A 81 -0.90 -25.38 -24.08
N LYS A 82 -0.35 -24.26 -23.62
CA LYS A 82 -0.80 -23.60 -22.38
C LYS A 82 -0.59 -22.10 -22.46
N ASN A 83 -1.65 -21.36 -22.19
CA ASN A 83 -1.60 -19.92 -22.05
C ASN A 83 -0.80 -19.53 -20.80
N ILE A 84 0.06 -18.52 -20.92
CA ILE A 84 0.79 -17.94 -19.79
C ILE A 84 0.10 -16.64 -19.41
N VAL A 85 -0.46 -16.59 -18.19
CA VAL A 85 -1.13 -15.39 -17.67
C VAL A 85 -0.13 -14.57 -16.87
N TYR A 86 0.18 -13.36 -17.36
CA TYR A 86 1.08 -12.42 -16.68
C TYR A 86 0.34 -11.49 -15.72
N TYR A 87 -0.89 -11.14 -16.07
CA TYR A 87 -1.76 -10.28 -15.26
C TYR A 87 -3.22 -10.71 -15.47
N ASP A 88 -3.98 -10.87 -14.39
CA ASP A 88 -5.43 -11.08 -14.46
C ASP A 88 -6.06 -10.50 -13.19
N ILE A 89 -6.93 -9.51 -13.36
CA ILE A 89 -7.62 -8.87 -12.25
C ILE A 89 -8.46 -9.86 -11.43
N LYS A 90 -8.99 -10.93 -12.05
CA LYS A 90 -9.72 -12.00 -11.34
C LYS A 90 -8.79 -12.78 -10.44
N ASN A 91 -7.60 -13.13 -10.93
CA ASN A 91 -6.59 -13.84 -10.13
C ASN A 91 -6.07 -12.98 -8.98
N ILE A 92 -5.88 -11.68 -9.21
CA ILE A 92 -5.50 -10.72 -8.17
C ILE A 92 -6.58 -10.67 -7.09
N LYS A 93 -7.86 -10.49 -7.47
CA LYS A 93 -8.97 -10.46 -6.51
C LYS A 93 -9.10 -11.76 -5.72
N LYS A 94 -8.99 -12.90 -6.40
CA LYS A 94 -9.00 -14.23 -5.76
C LYS A 94 -7.84 -14.39 -4.78
N GLY A 95 -6.62 -14.10 -5.21
CA GLY A 95 -5.42 -14.18 -4.37
C GLY A 95 -5.47 -13.25 -3.16
N THR A 96 -5.99 -12.03 -3.31
CA THR A 96 -6.23 -11.12 -2.17
C THR A 96 -7.24 -11.72 -1.20
N LYS A 97 -8.37 -12.26 -1.69
CA LYS A 97 -9.38 -12.92 -0.84
C LYS A 97 -8.77 -14.09 -0.07
N ASP A 98 -8.04 -14.96 -0.75
CA ASP A 98 -7.41 -16.15 -0.16
C ASP A 98 -6.38 -15.73 0.90
N LEU A 99 -5.53 -14.73 0.60
CA LEU A 99 -4.57 -14.19 1.56
C LEU A 99 -5.27 -13.65 2.82
N ILE A 100 -6.21 -12.72 2.67
CA ILE A 100 -6.91 -12.05 3.78
C ILE A 100 -7.61 -13.07 4.69
N ASN A 101 -8.27 -14.07 4.10
CA ASN A 101 -8.97 -15.10 4.86
C ASN A 101 -8.04 -16.13 5.51
N SER A 102 -6.80 -16.28 5.02
CA SER A 102 -5.79 -17.18 5.61
C SER A 102 -5.06 -16.59 6.82
N LEU A 103 -5.20 -15.28 7.09
CA LEU A 103 -4.50 -14.62 8.18
C LEU A 103 -5.13 -14.99 9.53
N LYS A 104 -4.33 -15.66 10.37
CA LYS A 104 -4.68 -16.01 11.75
C LYS A 104 -4.40 -14.85 12.69
N CYS A 105 -3.28 -14.90 13.42
CA CYS A 105 -2.82 -13.79 14.24
C CYS A 105 -2.35 -12.62 13.37
N LYS A 106 -2.80 -11.41 13.71
CA LYS A 106 -2.61 -10.18 12.93
C LYS A 106 -2.13 -9.08 13.88
N MET A 107 -1.10 -8.35 13.47
CA MET A 107 -0.59 -7.18 14.16
C MET A 107 -0.74 -6.00 13.22
N PHE A 108 -1.53 -5.01 13.59
CA PHE A 108 -1.61 -3.74 12.87
C PHE A 108 -0.57 -2.83 13.46
N LEU A 109 0.39 -2.38 12.65
CA LEU A 109 1.53 -1.59 13.10
C LEU A 109 1.51 -0.24 12.40
N ASP A 110 1.73 0.81 13.17
CA ASP A 110 2.01 2.15 12.68
C ASP A 110 3.18 2.73 13.49
N LEU A 111 3.96 3.61 12.85
CA LEU A 111 5.14 4.21 13.44
C LEU A 111 5.16 5.70 13.13
N GLU A 112 5.43 6.51 14.14
CA GLU A 112 5.75 7.92 13.91
C GLU A 112 7.27 8.10 13.97
N MET A 113 7.78 8.88 13.01
CA MET A 113 9.20 9.09 12.83
C MET A 113 9.58 10.56 12.97
N SER A 114 10.80 10.81 13.44
CA SER A 114 11.38 12.14 13.44
C SER A 114 11.47 12.71 12.02
N MET A 115 11.20 14.01 11.89
CA MET A 115 11.21 14.72 10.62
C MET A 115 12.40 15.68 10.55
N HIS A 116 13.05 15.72 9.38
CA HIS A 116 14.06 16.74 9.09
C HIS A 116 13.50 18.17 9.30
N PRO A 117 14.36 19.16 9.61
CA PRO A 117 13.93 20.54 9.73
C PRO A 117 13.34 21.08 8.41
N TYR A 118 12.73 22.27 8.44
CA TYR A 118 12.14 22.87 7.23
C TYR A 118 13.18 23.17 6.14
N ASN A 119 14.42 23.41 6.53
CA ASN A 119 15.56 23.49 5.62
C ASN A 119 16.17 22.10 5.46
N VAL A 120 16.53 21.74 4.23
CA VAL A 120 17.08 20.41 3.93
C VAL A 120 18.41 20.21 4.66
N ASP A 121 18.42 19.23 5.56
CA ASP A 121 19.63 18.72 6.20
C ASP A 121 19.94 17.33 5.63
N LYS A 122 21.04 17.23 4.88
CA LYS A 122 21.48 15.98 4.25
C LYS A 122 22.06 14.97 5.26
N SER A 123 22.39 15.43 6.46
CA SER A 123 22.92 14.59 7.55
C SER A 123 21.83 14.06 8.49
N PHE A 124 20.58 14.50 8.31
CA PHE A 124 19.47 14.05 9.15
C PHE A 124 19.22 12.55 8.99
N ILE A 125 19.15 11.87 10.13
CA ILE A 125 18.82 10.44 10.20
C ILE A 125 17.46 10.35 10.88
N GLN A 126 16.51 9.76 10.17
CA GLN A 126 15.18 9.53 10.69
C GLN A 126 15.21 8.41 11.74
N GLU A 127 14.58 8.66 12.89
CA GLU A 127 14.44 7.72 14.00
C GLU A 127 12.95 7.50 14.29
N ILE A 128 12.58 6.30 14.75
CA ILE A 128 11.22 6.05 15.25
C ILE A 128 11.11 6.72 16.62
N ILE A 129 10.03 7.45 16.83
CA ILE A 129 9.78 8.20 18.06
C ILE A 129 8.44 7.87 18.72
N GLN A 130 7.55 7.18 18.01
CA GLN A 130 6.41 6.51 18.61
C GLN A 130 6.17 5.19 17.87
N VAL A 131 5.79 4.16 18.63
CA VAL A 131 5.29 2.90 18.10
C VAL A 131 3.88 2.65 18.60
N GLY A 132 3.02 2.25 17.69
CA GLY A 132 1.67 1.78 17.98
C GLY A 132 1.42 0.45 17.30
N PHE A 133 1.02 -0.57 18.06
CA PHE A 133 0.46 -1.77 17.44
C PHE A 133 -0.76 -2.32 18.14
N TYR A 134 -1.66 -2.86 17.32
CA TYR A 134 -2.88 -3.54 17.74
C TYR A 134 -2.80 -5.01 17.31
N LEU A 135 -2.61 -5.90 18.28
CA LEU A 135 -2.40 -7.33 18.07
C LEU A 135 -3.69 -8.09 18.39
N VAL A 136 -4.16 -8.88 17.42
CA VAL A 136 -5.36 -9.70 17.57
C VAL A 136 -5.10 -11.16 17.16
N ASP A 137 -5.86 -12.07 17.77
CA ASP A 137 -5.86 -13.49 17.43
C ASP A 137 -6.63 -13.79 16.12
N GLU A 138 -6.84 -15.08 15.83
CA GLU A 138 -7.60 -15.50 14.64
C GLU A 138 -9.10 -15.20 14.71
N ASN A 139 -9.64 -15.06 15.93
CA ASN A 139 -11.04 -14.74 16.23
C ASN A 139 -11.27 -13.23 16.42
N ASN A 140 -10.23 -12.42 16.18
CA ASN A 140 -10.23 -10.97 16.39
C ASN A 140 -10.37 -10.55 17.87
N ASN A 141 -10.02 -11.42 18.82
CA ASN A 141 -9.83 -11.01 20.21
C ASN A 141 -8.50 -10.27 20.35
N ILE A 142 -8.51 -9.22 21.16
CA ILE A 142 -7.32 -8.42 21.46
C ILE A 142 -6.36 -9.27 22.29
N ILE A 143 -5.12 -9.39 21.82
CA ILE A 143 -4.01 -9.95 22.59
C ILE A 143 -3.27 -8.81 23.29
N GLU A 144 -3.00 -7.73 22.56
CA GLU A 144 -2.22 -6.61 23.07
C GLU A 144 -2.51 -5.31 22.29
N GLU A 145 -2.61 -4.21 23.03
CA GLU A 145 -2.44 -2.86 22.49
C GLU A 145 -1.14 -2.29 23.05
N TYR A 146 -0.24 -1.88 22.17
CA TYR A 146 1.07 -1.34 22.56
C TYR A 146 1.21 0.07 22.00
N ASN A 147 1.56 1.02 22.87
CA ASN A 147 1.71 2.42 22.51
C ASN A 147 2.83 3.03 23.36
N GLU A 148 3.98 3.26 22.74
CA GLU A 148 5.14 3.78 23.45
C GLU A 148 5.82 4.89 22.65
N LEU A 149 6.28 5.91 23.37
CA LEU A 149 7.21 6.89 22.83
C LEU A 149 8.63 6.32 22.91
N ILE A 150 9.42 6.53 21.86
CA ILE A 150 10.81 6.07 21.79
C ILE A 150 11.72 7.29 21.82
N ARG A 151 12.64 7.32 22.79
CA ARG A 151 13.63 8.39 22.89
C ARG A 151 14.69 8.24 21.80
N PRO A 152 14.84 9.21 20.88
CA PRO A 152 15.87 9.17 19.84
C PRO A 152 17.27 9.34 20.45
N THR A 153 18.26 8.72 19.82
CA THR A 153 19.65 8.73 20.27
C THR A 153 20.57 9.54 19.36
N ILE A 154 20.28 9.59 18.05
CA ILE A 154 21.07 10.36 17.08
C ILE A 154 20.70 11.84 17.13
N HIS A 155 19.39 12.13 17.13
CA HIS A 155 18.86 13.48 17.23
C HIS A 155 17.98 13.64 18.49
N PRO A 156 18.56 13.68 19.71
CA PRO A 156 17.80 13.73 20.97
C PRO A 156 16.82 14.91 21.05
N LYS A 157 17.19 16.05 20.46
CA LYS A 157 16.31 17.22 20.33
C LYS A 157 15.54 17.15 19.02
N LEU A 158 14.23 16.96 19.11
CA LEU A 158 13.36 16.91 17.94
C LEU A 158 13.22 18.28 17.28
N THR A 159 13.00 18.25 15.97
CA THR A 159 12.75 19.47 15.20
C THR A 159 11.39 20.05 15.55
N LYS A 160 11.26 21.39 15.50
CA LYS A 160 9.95 22.07 15.68
C LYS A 160 8.87 21.52 14.75
N ARG A 161 9.28 21.09 13.55
CA ARG A 161 8.39 20.44 12.57
C ARG A 161 7.81 19.14 13.13
N THR A 162 8.65 18.28 13.70
CA THR A 162 8.22 16.99 14.29
C THR A 162 7.25 17.23 15.44
N LEU A 163 7.63 18.06 16.41
CA LEU A 163 6.81 18.37 17.59
C LEU A 163 5.44 18.94 17.20
N LYS A 164 5.40 19.87 16.25
CA LYS A 164 4.15 20.46 15.76
C LYS A 164 3.28 19.47 15.00
N PHE A 165 3.89 18.60 14.18
CA PHE A 165 3.16 17.64 13.36
C PHE A 165 2.50 16.55 14.21
N LEU A 166 3.26 15.98 15.14
CA LEU A 166 2.79 14.91 16.04
C LEU A 166 2.06 15.42 17.28
N LYS A 167 2.08 16.74 17.52
CA LYS A 167 1.51 17.39 18.70
C LYS A 167 2.04 16.82 20.03
N ILE A 168 3.31 16.44 20.03
CA ILE A 168 4.05 15.95 21.21
C ILE A 168 5.05 17.01 21.69
N THR A 169 5.41 16.95 22.97
CA THR A 169 6.42 17.78 23.59
C THR A 169 7.78 17.08 23.64
N GLN A 170 8.85 17.87 23.76
CA GLN A 170 10.19 17.31 23.93
C GLN A 170 10.33 16.57 25.27
N GLU A 171 9.60 16.99 26.31
CA GLU A 171 9.60 16.35 27.62
C GLU A 171 9.02 14.93 27.55
N GLU A 172 7.88 14.76 26.88
CA GLU A 172 7.27 13.44 26.64
C GLU A 172 8.23 12.49 25.91
N ILE A 173 8.92 12.98 24.87
CA ILE A 173 9.92 12.18 24.13
C ILE A 173 11.14 11.84 24.97
N ASN A 174 11.59 12.76 25.83
CA ASN A 174 12.73 12.48 26.71
C ASN A 174 12.41 11.40 27.75
N ASN A 175 11.14 11.27 28.13
CA ASN A 175 10.62 10.25 29.03
C ASN A 175 10.22 8.95 28.31
N GLY A 176 10.34 8.89 26.98
CA GLY A 176 10.10 7.69 26.19
C GLY A 176 11.12 6.58 26.46
N ILE A 177 10.74 5.35 26.14
CA ILE A 177 11.58 4.16 26.28
C ILE A 177 12.76 4.19 25.31
N GLU A 178 13.77 3.37 25.58
CA GLU A 178 14.86 3.19 24.62
C GLU A 178 14.41 2.28 23.47
N PHE A 179 14.94 2.52 22.26
CA PHE A 179 14.63 1.67 21.11
C PHE A 179 14.91 0.18 21.36
N LYS A 180 15.94 -0.12 22.16
CA LYS A 180 16.30 -1.51 22.50
C LYS A 180 15.23 -2.19 23.35
N GLU A 181 14.54 -1.45 24.21
CA GLU A 181 13.42 -1.95 25.00
C GLU A 181 12.25 -2.31 24.10
N PHE A 182 11.83 -1.40 23.22
CA PHE A 182 10.86 -1.66 22.17
C PHE A 182 11.25 -2.89 21.34
N TYR A 183 12.50 -2.95 20.87
CA TYR A 183 12.99 -4.07 20.05
C TYR A 183 12.86 -5.42 20.75
N ASN A 184 13.23 -5.49 22.03
CA ASN A 184 13.16 -6.72 22.81
C ASN A 184 11.71 -7.18 22.97
N HIS A 185 10.82 -6.25 23.32
CA HIS A 185 9.39 -6.51 23.45
C HIS A 185 8.79 -6.98 22.12
N PHE A 186 8.99 -6.21 21.05
CA PHE A 186 8.51 -6.53 19.71
C PHE A 186 9.04 -7.88 19.21
N SER A 187 10.32 -8.18 19.44
CA SER A 187 10.91 -9.49 19.10
C SER A 187 10.27 -10.63 19.88
N ALA A 188 9.96 -10.44 21.17
CA ALA A 188 9.27 -11.45 21.98
C ALA A 188 7.85 -11.70 21.45
N VAL A 189 7.09 -10.65 21.16
CA VAL A 189 5.74 -10.73 20.57
C VAL A 189 5.77 -11.45 19.22
N VAL A 190 6.68 -11.07 18.32
CA VAL A 190 6.85 -11.72 17.01
C VAL A 190 7.19 -13.21 17.17
N LYS A 191 8.04 -13.57 18.14
CA LYS A 191 8.43 -14.95 18.39
C LYS A 191 7.26 -15.78 18.94
N ALA A 192 6.50 -15.22 19.88
CA ALA A 192 5.40 -15.89 20.55
C ALA A 192 4.21 -16.11 19.61
N HIS A 193 3.79 -15.07 18.88
CA HIS A 193 2.52 -15.08 18.14
C HIS A 193 2.68 -15.28 16.63
N LYS A 194 3.88 -15.05 16.07
CA LYS A 194 4.18 -15.11 14.64
C LYS A 194 3.12 -14.37 13.78
N PRO A 195 2.77 -13.12 14.10
CA PRO A 195 1.66 -12.42 13.46
C PRO A 195 1.96 -12.10 12.00
N ALA A 196 0.91 -11.97 11.20
CA ALA A 196 0.98 -11.16 10.00
C ALA A 196 1.04 -9.68 10.41
N ILE A 197 2.16 -9.01 10.15
CA ILE A 197 2.32 -7.58 10.45
C ILE A 197 1.73 -6.80 9.28
N ILE A 198 0.65 -6.07 9.54
CA ILE A 198 -0.12 -5.32 8.58
C ILE A 198 0.14 -3.84 8.84
N VAL A 199 0.63 -3.17 7.81
CA VAL A 199 0.89 -1.72 7.80
C VAL A 199 0.03 -1.10 6.72
N TRP A 200 -0.42 0.14 6.91
CA TRP A 200 -1.14 0.83 5.85
C TRP A 200 -0.21 1.10 4.68
N GLY A 201 0.89 1.83 4.93
CA GLY A 201 1.89 2.20 3.93
C GLY A 201 3.11 1.26 3.91
N ARG A 202 4.05 1.53 3.01
CA ARG A 202 5.36 0.83 3.04
C ARG A 202 6.37 1.51 3.99
N ASN A 203 6.05 2.71 4.45
CA ASN A 203 7.01 3.57 5.15
C ASN A 203 7.38 2.96 6.50
N ASP A 204 6.41 2.44 7.25
CA ASP A 204 6.60 1.81 8.56
C ASP A 204 7.57 0.63 8.47
N PHE A 205 7.38 -0.23 7.46
CA PHE A 205 8.29 -1.35 7.21
C PHE A 205 9.72 -0.88 6.90
N LEU A 206 9.88 0.20 6.12
CA LEU A 206 11.19 0.74 5.78
C LEU A 206 11.84 1.39 7.00
N ALA A 207 11.09 2.20 7.75
CA ALA A 207 11.52 2.84 8.98
C ALA A 207 12.01 1.80 9.99
N LEU A 208 11.20 0.78 10.29
CA LEU A 208 11.56 -0.29 11.22
C LEU A 208 12.84 -1.04 10.79
N ARG A 209 12.96 -1.34 9.49
CA ARG A 209 14.16 -2.00 8.95
C ARG A 209 15.41 -1.13 9.09
N ASP A 210 15.28 0.16 8.84
CA ASP A 210 16.40 1.09 8.92
C ASP A 210 16.76 1.37 10.39
N SER A 211 15.78 1.43 11.29
CA SER A 211 16.00 1.56 12.74
C SER A 211 16.76 0.39 13.34
N TYR A 212 16.62 -0.84 12.83
CA TYR A 212 17.47 -1.96 13.26
C TYR A 212 18.96 -1.69 13.02
N ARG A 213 19.29 -1.06 11.89
CA ARG A 213 20.67 -0.71 11.53
C ARG A 213 21.18 0.43 12.39
N VAL A 214 20.38 1.49 12.51
CA VAL A 214 20.70 2.68 13.32
C VAL A 214 21.01 2.29 14.77
N ASN A 215 20.23 1.38 15.34
CA ASN A 215 20.37 0.96 16.74
C ASN A 215 21.24 -0.28 16.94
N ASN A 216 21.94 -0.75 15.90
CA ASN A 216 22.82 -1.93 15.95
C ASN A 216 22.16 -3.20 16.54
N VAL A 217 20.91 -3.47 16.18
CA VAL A 217 20.18 -4.68 16.59
C VAL A 217 19.93 -5.64 15.42
N PRO A 218 19.84 -6.97 15.66
CA PRO A 218 19.60 -7.93 14.59
C PRO A 218 18.27 -7.71 13.86
N THR A 219 18.28 -7.85 12.54
CA THR A 219 17.03 -7.74 11.76
C THR A 219 16.06 -8.90 12.04
N LEU A 220 14.77 -8.58 12.18
CA LEU A 220 13.71 -9.58 12.31
C LEU A 220 13.09 -10.00 10.98
N LYS A 221 13.67 -9.60 9.83
CA LYS A 221 13.11 -9.83 8.47
C LYS A 221 12.69 -11.29 8.21
N ASN A 222 13.47 -12.26 8.66
CA ASN A 222 13.20 -13.68 8.42
C ASN A 222 12.14 -14.28 9.38
N ARG A 223 11.73 -13.52 10.40
CA ARG A 223 10.73 -13.91 11.40
C ARG A 223 9.40 -13.17 11.24
N THR A 224 9.35 -12.20 10.33
CA THR A 224 8.24 -11.26 10.18
C THR A 224 7.63 -11.39 8.79
N ARG A 225 6.29 -11.39 8.74
CA ARG A 225 5.53 -11.39 7.49
C ARG A 225 4.80 -10.06 7.35
N TYR A 226 5.37 -9.15 6.58
CA TYR A 226 4.78 -7.84 6.34
C TYR A 226 3.76 -7.86 5.21
N ILE A 227 2.64 -7.19 5.44
CA ILE A 227 1.54 -7.00 4.49
C ILE A 227 1.28 -5.50 4.37
N ASN A 228 1.46 -4.97 3.16
CA ASN A 228 1.09 -3.60 2.83
C ASN A 228 -0.38 -3.56 2.40
N LEU A 229 -1.25 -3.09 3.30
CA LEU A 229 -2.69 -3.11 3.10
C LEU A 229 -3.12 -2.12 2.00
N LEU A 230 -2.52 -0.93 1.93
CA LEU A 230 -2.78 0.06 0.89
C LEU A 230 -2.56 -0.53 -0.51
N LYS A 231 -1.49 -1.32 -0.70
CA LYS A 231 -1.18 -1.94 -2.00
C LYS A 231 -2.17 -3.05 -2.34
N LEU A 232 -2.57 -3.87 -1.37
CA LEU A 232 -3.63 -4.87 -1.57
C LEU A 232 -4.94 -4.20 -1.95
N HIS A 233 -5.33 -3.16 -1.21
CA HIS A 233 -6.52 -2.35 -1.43
C HIS A 233 -6.53 -1.71 -2.82
N LYS A 234 -5.47 -0.98 -3.16
CA LYS A 234 -5.27 -0.33 -4.47
C LYS A 234 -5.37 -1.31 -5.62
N ASN A 235 -4.75 -2.49 -5.49
CA ASN A 235 -4.79 -3.52 -6.53
C ASN A 235 -6.18 -4.15 -6.66
N PHE A 236 -6.86 -4.42 -5.55
CA PHE A 236 -8.19 -5.04 -5.55
C PHE A 236 -9.25 -4.13 -6.19
N PHE A 237 -9.23 -2.84 -5.86
CA PHE A 237 -10.19 -1.85 -6.39
C PHE A 237 -9.75 -1.20 -7.71
N ASN A 238 -8.51 -1.45 -8.13
CA ASN A 238 -7.87 -0.80 -9.26
C ASN A 238 -7.88 0.74 -9.11
N LEU A 239 -7.35 1.23 -8.00
CA LEU A 239 -7.22 2.68 -7.79
C LEU A 239 -6.01 3.22 -8.56
N LYS A 240 -6.16 4.40 -9.15
CA LYS A 240 -5.08 5.10 -9.88
C LYS A 240 -4.00 5.58 -8.91
N ASN A 241 -4.44 6.20 -7.82
CA ASN A 241 -3.60 6.78 -6.79
C ASN A 241 -3.67 5.99 -5.49
N ASP A 242 -2.72 6.26 -4.61
CA ASP A 242 -2.76 5.73 -3.25
C ASP A 242 -3.85 6.47 -2.46
N LEU A 243 -4.65 5.72 -1.71
CA LEU A 243 -5.68 6.24 -0.85
C LEU A 243 -5.08 6.50 0.54
N GLY A 244 -5.21 7.71 1.08
CA GLY A 244 -4.77 8.01 2.44
C GLY A 244 -5.54 7.17 3.47
N LEU A 245 -4.94 6.89 4.63
CA LEU A 245 -5.51 6.03 5.68
C LEU A 245 -6.92 6.46 6.05
N PHE A 246 -7.11 7.73 6.43
CA PHE A 246 -8.40 8.27 6.84
C PHE A 246 -9.41 8.40 5.68
N ASN A 247 -8.94 8.60 4.45
CA ASN A 247 -9.81 8.55 3.28
C ASN A 247 -10.32 7.13 3.02
N ALA A 248 -9.48 6.11 3.23
CA ALA A 248 -9.92 4.72 3.19
C ALA A 248 -10.88 4.43 4.33
N TYR A 249 -10.55 4.84 5.56
CA TYR A 249 -11.41 4.67 6.73
C TYR A 249 -12.83 5.20 6.50
N LYS A 250 -12.95 6.43 6.00
CA LYS A 250 -14.23 7.07 5.67
C LYS A 250 -15.09 6.22 4.72
N THR A 251 -14.48 5.49 3.78
CA THR A 251 -15.22 4.62 2.83
C THR A 251 -15.83 3.37 3.48
N TYR A 252 -15.36 2.98 4.67
CA TYR A 252 -15.84 1.82 5.42
C TYR A 252 -16.73 2.19 6.61
N SER A 253 -16.46 3.31 7.28
CA SER A 253 -17.17 3.74 8.49
C SER A 253 -18.24 4.81 8.25
N ASN A 254 -18.15 5.57 7.14
CA ASN A 254 -18.87 6.84 6.92
C ASN A 254 -18.62 7.91 8.00
N ILE A 255 -17.57 7.77 8.81
CA ILE A 255 -17.20 8.72 9.85
C ILE A 255 -16.06 9.59 9.34
N GLU A 256 -16.18 10.90 9.54
CA GLU A 256 -15.04 11.81 9.44
C GLU A 256 -14.28 11.80 10.76
N ASN A 257 -13.02 11.38 10.73
CA ASN A 257 -12.15 11.41 11.89
C ASN A 257 -10.89 12.22 11.56
N PRO A 258 -10.66 13.37 12.21
CA PRO A 258 -9.42 14.11 12.01
C PRO A 258 -8.25 13.30 12.58
N GLN A 259 -7.22 13.07 11.75
CA GLN A 259 -6.03 12.33 12.15
C GLN A 259 -5.35 12.98 13.36
N ALA A 260 -5.18 12.20 14.43
CA ALA A 260 -4.52 12.66 15.65
C ALA A 260 -2.99 12.53 15.59
N HIS A 261 -2.44 11.81 14.58
CA HIS A 261 -1.02 11.46 14.47
C HIS A 261 -0.51 10.73 15.72
N ASN A 262 -1.28 9.72 16.13
CA ASN A 262 -0.93 8.81 17.20
C ASN A 262 -0.84 7.41 16.60
N ALA A 263 0.32 6.77 16.76
CA ALA A 263 0.59 5.49 16.12
C ALA A 263 -0.41 4.39 16.51
N LEU A 264 -0.86 4.30 17.77
CA LEU A 264 -1.80 3.25 18.18
C LEU A 264 -3.20 3.50 17.57
N GLU A 265 -3.64 4.75 17.53
CA GLU A 265 -4.91 5.10 16.90
C GLU A 265 -4.89 4.81 15.39
N ASP A 266 -3.80 5.14 14.70
CA ASP A 266 -3.65 4.85 13.27
C ASP A 266 -3.55 3.32 13.00
N ALA A 267 -2.95 2.56 13.92
CA ALA A 267 -2.98 1.10 13.90
C ALA A 267 -4.40 0.53 14.08
N LYS A 268 -5.21 1.08 15.00
CA LYS A 268 -6.63 0.71 15.19
C LYS A 268 -7.48 1.08 13.96
N VAL A 269 -7.28 2.25 13.38
CA VAL A 269 -7.92 2.64 12.11
C VAL A 269 -7.55 1.67 10.99
N THR A 270 -6.29 1.24 10.91
CA THR A 270 -5.85 0.22 9.95
C THR A 270 -6.55 -1.12 10.18
N TYR A 271 -6.76 -1.52 11.44
CA TYR A 271 -7.57 -2.71 11.78
C TYR A 271 -9.02 -2.59 11.31
N GLU A 272 -9.69 -1.46 11.56
CA GLU A 272 -11.07 -1.25 11.11
C GLU A 272 -11.21 -1.28 9.58
N ILE A 273 -10.25 -0.66 8.87
CA ILE A 273 -10.17 -0.75 7.41
C ILE A 273 -9.98 -2.20 6.96
N PHE A 274 -9.11 -2.96 7.63
CA PHE A 274 -8.89 -4.36 7.30
C PHE A 274 -10.17 -5.20 7.46
N GLU A 275 -10.93 -5.02 8.54
CA GLU A 275 -12.18 -5.73 8.76
C GLU A 275 -13.26 -5.34 7.74
N GLY A 276 -13.38 -4.05 7.42
CA GLY A 276 -14.23 -3.56 6.34
C GLY A 276 -13.83 -4.15 4.98
N PHE A 277 -12.54 -4.12 4.66
CA PHE A 277 -12.00 -4.68 3.43
C PHE A 277 -12.21 -6.19 3.35
N LYS A 278 -12.04 -6.91 4.45
CA LYS A 278 -12.33 -8.35 4.57
C LYS A 278 -13.79 -8.65 4.25
N LYS A 279 -14.74 -7.81 4.68
CA LYS A 279 -16.15 -7.94 4.29
C LYS A 279 -16.32 -7.71 2.79
N VAL A 280 -15.66 -6.70 2.20
CA VAL A 280 -15.75 -6.42 0.76
C VAL A 280 -15.19 -7.55 -0.09
N VAL A 281 -14.00 -8.08 0.21
CA VAL A 281 -13.40 -9.19 -0.57
C VAL A 281 -14.22 -10.48 -0.49
N ASN A 282 -15.03 -10.62 0.57
CA ASN A 282 -15.98 -11.71 0.75
C ASN A 282 -17.39 -11.40 0.24
N ASN A 283 -17.58 -10.30 -0.49
CA ASN A 283 -18.87 -9.84 -1.02
C ASN A 283 -19.95 -9.60 0.05
N LYS A 284 -19.56 -9.33 1.30
CA LYS A 284 -20.45 -9.03 2.44
C LYS A 284 -20.68 -7.52 2.65
N LEU A 285 -19.89 -6.68 1.98
CA LEU A 285 -20.00 -5.22 2.03
C LEU A 285 -19.73 -4.66 0.63
N LYS A 286 -20.44 -3.59 0.27
CA LYS A 286 -20.13 -2.76 -0.91
C LYS A 286 -19.75 -1.37 -0.41
N ILE A 287 -18.72 -0.80 -1.00
CA ILE A 287 -18.25 0.56 -0.70
C ILE A 287 -18.26 1.38 -1.99
N ASP A 288 -18.45 2.69 -1.85
CA ASP A 288 -18.29 3.62 -2.96
C ASP A 288 -16.87 4.21 -2.96
N LEU A 289 -16.21 4.10 -4.11
CA LEU A 289 -14.87 4.63 -4.37
C LEU A 289 -14.86 5.53 -5.61
N SER A 290 -16.03 6.00 -6.06
CA SER A 290 -16.21 6.88 -7.22
C SER A 290 -15.29 8.10 -7.15
N ASN A 291 -15.21 8.75 -5.99
CA ASN A 291 -14.38 9.94 -5.75
C ASN A 291 -12.86 9.69 -5.80
N PHE A 292 -12.42 8.43 -5.86
CA PHE A 292 -11.00 8.05 -5.80
C PHE A 292 -10.50 7.32 -7.07
N ARG A 293 -11.35 7.27 -8.12
CA ARG A 293 -11.08 6.58 -9.40
C ARG A 293 -10.62 7.49 -10.52
#